data_AF-A0A8K0SKI3-F1
#
_entry.id   AF-A0A8K0SKI3-F1
#
_cell.length_a   1.000
_cell.length_b   1.000
_cell.length_c   1.000
_cell.angle_alpha   90.00
_cell.angle_beta   90.00
_cell.angle_gamma   90.00
#
_symmetry.space_group_name_H-M   'P 1'
#
loop_
_entity.id
_entity.type
_entity.pdbx_description
1 polymer ?
#
loop_
_entity_poly.entity_id
_entity_poly.type
_entity_poly.pdbx_seq_one_letter_code
_entity_poly.pdbx_strand_id
1 'polypeptide(L)'
;MASLQETPAPRGVRLKEVYEPNGKTDIDIIAIHGLDTTSAETWVWKPRDNSSHVNWLSDEKMLPSRVGNASIWTCDWQADLILPAGQEPKTAEELARDVLACLEAHIRDTGPYRRSRE
;
A
#
# COMPACT_ATOMS: atom_id res chain seq x y z
N MET A 1 -28.31 25.61 -9.91
CA MET A 1 -28.02 24.27 -9.35
C MET A 1 -26.50 24.13 -9.28
N ALA A 2 -25.89 24.50 -8.16
CA ALA A 2 -24.46 24.28 -7.95
C ALA A 2 -24.27 22.81 -7.56
N SER A 3 -23.48 22.07 -8.34
CA SER A 3 -23.11 20.70 -8.02
C SER A 3 -22.22 20.73 -6.79
N LEU A 4 -22.62 20.03 -5.73
CA LEU A 4 -21.76 19.78 -4.57
C LEU A 4 -20.60 18.92 -5.07
N GLN A 5 -19.47 19.54 -5.35
CA GLN A 5 -18.20 18.81 -5.43
C GLN A 5 -17.95 18.25 -4.05
N GLU A 6 -18.17 16.94 -3.90
CA GLU A 6 -17.63 16.21 -2.77
C GLU A 6 -16.12 16.43 -2.79
N THR A 7 -15.62 17.22 -1.85
CA THR A 7 -14.19 17.27 -1.56
C THR A 7 -13.78 15.83 -1.24
N PRO A 8 -12.86 15.22 -2.00
CA PRO A 8 -12.43 13.87 -1.70
C PRO A 8 -11.91 13.86 -0.27
N ALA A 9 -12.44 12.94 0.54
CA ALA A 9 -12.00 12.76 1.91
C ALA A 9 -10.46 12.68 1.94
N PRO A 10 -9.78 13.28 2.94
CA PRO A 10 -8.33 13.24 3.01
C PRO A 10 -7.87 11.79 2.87
N ARG A 11 -7.08 11.51 1.83
CA ARG A 11 -6.54 10.17 1.57
C ARG A 11 -5.52 9.86 2.67
N GLY A 12 -5.99 9.26 3.77
CA GLY A 12 -5.12 8.74 4.81
C GLY A 12 -4.27 7.59 4.30
N VAL A 13 -3.20 7.27 5.04
CA VAL A 13 -2.34 6.12 4.77
C VAL A 13 -3.17 4.83 4.86
N ARG A 14 -3.02 3.92 3.89
CA ARG A 14 -3.76 2.65 3.84
C ARG A 14 -2.84 1.50 3.46
N LEU A 15 -2.90 0.41 4.22
CA LEU A 15 -2.35 -0.88 3.81
C LEU A 15 -3.39 -1.68 3.04
N LYS A 16 -2.93 -2.42 2.02
CA LYS A 16 -3.74 -3.35 1.24
C LYS A 16 -2.93 -4.60 0.97
N GLU A 17 -3.46 -5.76 1.34
CA GLU A 17 -2.84 -7.04 0.97
C GLU A 17 -2.97 -7.25 -0.54
N VAL A 18 -1.86 -7.65 -1.15
CA VAL A 18 -1.79 -7.92 -2.60
C VAL A 18 -1.34 -9.34 -2.91
N TYR A 19 -0.78 -10.04 -1.91
CA TYR A 19 -0.46 -11.46 -2.02
C TYR A 19 -0.58 -12.11 -0.63
N GLU A 20 -1.40 -13.16 -0.56
CA GLU A 20 -1.52 -14.03 0.60
C GLU A 20 -0.83 -15.36 0.26
N PRO A 21 0.17 -15.81 1.04
CA PRO A 21 0.84 -17.06 0.77
C PRO A 21 -0.02 -18.25 1.24
N ASN A 22 0.31 -19.44 0.74
CA ASN A 22 -0.36 -20.67 1.18
C ASN A 22 0.07 -21.03 2.62
N GLY A 23 -0.77 -20.70 3.60
CA GLY A 23 -0.60 -21.09 5.00
C GLY A 23 -0.33 -19.92 5.94
N LYS A 24 0.01 -20.23 7.20
CA LYS A 24 0.26 -19.21 8.22
C LYS A 24 1.59 -18.52 7.96
N THR A 25 1.55 -17.23 7.66
CA THR A 25 2.74 -16.38 7.60
C THR A 25 3.08 -15.76 8.96
N ASP A 26 4.37 -15.59 9.23
CA ASP A 26 4.93 -14.83 10.35
C ASP A 26 5.63 -13.52 9.92
N ILE A 27 5.68 -13.25 8.60
CA ILE A 27 6.37 -12.11 8.02
C ILE A 27 5.44 -11.35 7.07
N ASP A 28 5.20 -10.08 7.35
CA ASP A 28 4.53 -9.16 6.44
C ASP A 28 5.57 -8.29 5.72
N ILE A 29 5.57 -8.30 4.39
CA ILE A 29 6.37 -7.38 3.56
C ILE A 29 5.47 -6.21 3.17
N ILE A 30 5.89 -4.99 3.49
CA ILE A 30 5.10 -3.77 3.22
C ILE A 30 5.84 -2.89 2.21
N ALA A 31 5.28 -2.81 1.00
CA ALA A 31 5.82 -2.02 -0.10
C ALA A 31 5.25 -0.59 -0.09
N ILE A 32 6.12 0.41 0.09
CA ILE A 32 5.77 1.83 0.11
C ILE A 32 6.17 2.46 -1.23
N HIS A 33 5.25 3.17 -1.89
CA HIS A 33 5.55 3.84 -3.16
C HIS A 33 6.27 5.18 -2.98
N GLY A 34 6.81 5.72 -4.07
CA GLY A 34 7.49 7.03 -4.10
C GLY A 34 6.55 8.21 -4.35
N LEU A 35 7.15 9.41 -4.42
CA LEU A 35 6.45 10.65 -4.74
C LEU A 35 5.75 10.58 -6.10
N ASP A 36 4.61 11.26 -6.20
CA ASP A 36 3.78 11.41 -7.40
C ASP A 36 3.33 10.09 -8.03
N THR A 37 3.14 9.05 -7.21
CA THR A 37 2.67 7.74 -7.64
C THR A 37 1.62 7.20 -6.68
N THR A 38 1.01 6.07 -7.03
CA THR A 38 0.13 5.33 -6.14
C THR A 38 0.60 3.89 -6.01
N SER A 39 0.34 3.27 -4.86
CA SER A 39 0.64 1.86 -4.62
C SER A 39 0.07 0.90 -5.67
N ALA A 40 -1.07 1.25 -6.28
CA ALA A 40 -1.73 0.42 -7.30
C ALA A 40 -0.95 0.33 -8.62
N GLU A 41 -0.14 1.35 -8.94
CA GLU A 41 0.51 1.47 -10.24
C GLU A 41 2.02 1.29 -10.17
N THR A 42 2.66 1.69 -9.08
CA THR A 42 4.13 1.70 -8.93
C THR A 42 4.77 0.35 -9.24
N TRP A 43 4.09 -0.75 -8.88
CA TRP A 43 4.64 -2.10 -8.96
C TRP A 43 4.22 -2.87 -10.22
N VAL A 44 3.52 -2.20 -11.15
CA VAL A 44 3.04 -2.81 -12.38
C VAL A 44 4.02 -2.52 -13.51
N TRP A 45 4.71 -3.55 -13.98
CA TRP A 45 5.49 -3.47 -15.21
C TRP A 45 4.54 -3.48 -16.41
N LYS A 46 4.61 -2.41 -17.22
CA LYS A 46 3.81 -2.20 -18.42
C LYS A 46 4.72 -2.25 -19.65
N PRO A 47 4.82 -3.40 -20.34
CA PRO A 47 5.64 -3.54 -21.54
C PRO A 47 5.11 -2.70 -22.70
N ARG A 48 6.02 -2.29 -23.61
CA ARG A 48 5.69 -1.44 -24.78
C ARG A 48 5.08 -2.22 -25.95
N ASP A 49 5.22 -3.54 -25.97
CA ASP A 49 4.86 -4.41 -27.09
C ASP A 49 3.46 -5.03 -26.95
N ASN A 50 2.58 -4.42 -26.15
CA ASN A 50 1.23 -4.91 -25.82
C ASN A 50 1.18 -6.30 -25.16
N SER A 51 2.29 -6.82 -24.64
CA SER A 51 2.24 -7.99 -23.77
C SER A 51 1.55 -7.68 -22.44
N SER A 52 1.12 -8.72 -21.72
CA SER A 52 0.37 -8.57 -20.47
C SER A 52 1.17 -7.80 -19.42
N HIS A 53 0.48 -6.92 -18.70
CA HIS A 53 1.05 -6.25 -17.53
C HIS A 53 1.38 -7.27 -16.45
N VAL A 54 2.48 -7.06 -15.71
CA VAL A 54 2.88 -7.91 -14.59
C VAL A 54 3.01 -7.05 -13.33
N ASN A 55 2.26 -7.39 -12.30
CA ASN A 55 2.45 -6.80 -10.98
C ASN A 55 3.53 -7.58 -10.23
N TRP A 56 4.65 -6.91 -9.91
CA TRP A 56 5.80 -7.54 -9.26
C TRP A 56 5.51 -8.08 -7.86
N LEU A 57 4.52 -7.53 -7.16
CA LEU A 57 4.20 -7.92 -5.79
C LEU A 57 3.23 -9.09 -5.69
N SER A 58 2.40 -9.32 -6.72
CA SER A 58 1.33 -10.33 -6.67
C SER A 58 1.47 -11.46 -7.69
N ASP A 59 2.27 -11.30 -8.74
CA ASP A 59 2.54 -12.38 -9.70
C ASP A 59 3.39 -13.49 -9.05
N GLU A 60 2.92 -14.73 -9.13
CA GLU A 60 3.57 -15.90 -8.51
C GLU A 60 5.02 -16.11 -8.96
N LYS A 61 5.40 -15.64 -10.15
CA LYS A 61 6.75 -15.77 -10.72
C LYS A 61 7.68 -14.60 -10.37
N MET A 62 7.17 -13.59 -9.65
CA MET A 62 7.89 -12.38 -9.26
C MET A 62 8.30 -12.43 -7.78
N LEU A 63 8.09 -11.36 -7.01
CA LEU A 63 8.51 -11.28 -5.61
C LEU A 63 8.00 -12.46 -4.76
N PRO A 64 6.73 -12.90 -4.88
CA PRO A 64 6.23 -14.10 -4.20
C PRO A 64 7.15 -15.33 -4.31
N SER A 65 7.72 -15.60 -5.48
CA SER A 65 8.63 -16.75 -5.68
C SER A 65 9.97 -16.66 -4.93
N ARG A 66 10.31 -15.47 -4.40
CA ARG A 66 11.62 -15.16 -3.81
C ARG A 66 11.60 -15.04 -2.30
N VAL A 67 10.43 -14.77 -1.72
CA VAL A 67 10.30 -14.38 -0.30
C VAL A 67 9.72 -15.45 0.60
N GLY A 68 9.38 -16.62 0.04
CA GLY A 68 8.83 -17.74 0.81
C GLY A 68 7.41 -17.45 1.31
N ASN A 69 7.15 -17.80 2.57
CA ASN A 69 5.80 -17.74 3.16
C ASN A 69 5.52 -16.36 3.81
N ALA A 70 5.65 -15.28 3.05
CA ALA A 70 5.37 -13.92 3.50
C ALA A 70 4.08 -13.37 2.87
N SER A 71 3.23 -12.72 3.65
CA SER A 71 2.17 -11.87 3.08
C SER A 71 2.79 -10.59 2.54
N ILE A 72 2.31 -10.12 1.39
CA ILE A 72 2.79 -8.89 0.76
C ILE A 72 1.66 -7.88 0.73
N TRP A 73 1.97 -6.70 1.26
CA TRP A 73 1.07 -5.57 1.41
C TRP A 73 1.65 -4.36 0.68
N THR A 74 0.77 -3.50 0.18
CA THR A 74 1.13 -2.17 -0.30
C THR A 74 0.66 -1.10 0.67
N CYS A 75 1.46 -0.05 0.85
CA CYS A 75 1.14 1.12 1.64
C CYS A 75 0.92 2.32 0.70
N ASP A 76 -0.32 2.80 0.61
CA ASP A 76 -0.70 4.00 -0.13
C ASP A 76 -0.65 5.21 0.81
N TRP A 77 0.07 6.26 0.44
CA TRP A 77 0.18 7.50 1.21
C TRP A 77 -0.02 8.72 0.31
N GLN A 78 -0.28 9.88 0.91
CA GLN A 78 -0.52 11.13 0.17
C GLN A 78 0.80 11.66 -0.42
N ALA A 79 1.15 11.17 -1.61
CA ALA A 79 2.42 11.43 -2.27
C ALA A 79 2.35 12.46 -3.41
N ASP A 80 1.19 13.08 -3.63
CA ASP A 80 0.96 14.05 -4.70
C ASP A 80 1.95 15.23 -4.58
N LEU A 81 2.65 15.56 -5.67
CA LEU A 81 3.55 16.73 -5.69
C LEU A 81 2.79 18.05 -5.78
N ILE A 82 1.59 18.01 -6.36
CA ILE A 82 0.73 19.18 -6.55
C ILE A 82 -0.55 18.95 -5.75
N LEU A 83 -0.75 19.79 -4.74
CA LEU A 83 -1.93 19.73 -3.91
C LEU A 83 -3.03 20.67 -4.43
N PRO A 84 -4.31 20.29 -4.31
CA PRO A 84 -5.44 21.18 -4.49
C PRO A 84 -5.31 22.49 -3.69
N ALA A 85 -5.85 23.57 -4.26
CA ALA A 85 -5.86 24.87 -3.60
C ALA A 85 -6.52 24.79 -2.20
N GLY A 86 -5.85 25.33 -1.19
CA GLY A 86 -6.31 25.31 0.19
C GLY A 86 -5.91 24.06 1.00
N GLN A 87 -5.11 23.15 0.42
CA GLN A 87 -4.44 22.10 1.17
C GLN A 87 -2.99 22.46 1.43
N GLU A 88 -2.58 22.35 2.70
CA GLU A 88 -1.18 22.51 3.09
C GLU A 88 -0.43 21.19 2.91
N PRO A 89 0.80 21.22 2.35
CA PRO A 89 1.67 20.06 2.32
C PRO A 89 2.01 19.58 3.73
N LYS A 90 1.94 18.27 3.94
CA LYS A 90 2.46 17.65 5.14
C LYS A 90 3.98 17.64 5.13
N THR A 91 4.60 17.80 6.30
CA THR A 91 6.04 17.58 6.43
C THR A 91 6.37 16.09 6.34
N ALA A 92 7.66 15.77 6.12
CA ALA A 92 8.13 14.39 6.14
C ALA A 92 7.82 13.70 7.49
N GLU A 93 7.91 14.43 8.61
CA GLU A 93 7.62 13.93 9.96
C GLU A 93 6.12 13.66 10.19
N GLU A 94 5.24 14.48 9.60
CA GLU A 94 3.79 14.24 9.67
C GLU A 94 3.42 13.00 8.86
N LEU A 95 3.97 12.85 7.65
CA LEU A 95 3.78 11.66 6.83
C LEU A 95 4.34 10.40 7.48
N ALA A 96 5.54 10.47 8.07
CA ALA A 96 6.13 9.35 8.78
C ALA A 96 5.29 8.91 10.00
N ARG A 97 4.68 9.87 10.72
CA ARG A 97 3.75 9.58 11.82
C ARG A 97 2.50 8.88 11.35
N ASP A 98 1.92 9.31 10.23
CA ASP A 98 0.74 8.66 9.66
C ASP A 98 1.04 7.23 9.20
N VAL A 99 2.20 7.02 8.58
CA VAL A 99 2.66 5.68 8.19
C VAL A 99 2.88 4.82 9.43
N LEU A 100 3.60 5.31 10.44
CA LEU A 100 3.83 4.58 11.68
C LEU A 100 2.53 4.16 12.36
N ALA A 101 1.56 5.09 12.49
CA ALA A 101 0.27 4.79 13.08
C ALA A 101 -0.49 3.69 12.31
N CYS A 102 -0.41 3.71 10.97
CA CYS A 102 -0.99 2.67 10.14
C CYS A 102 -0.32 1.30 10.35
N LEU A 103 1.01 1.26 10.45
CA LEU A 103 1.78 0.05 10.72
C LEU A 103 1.50 -0.53 12.13
N GLU A 104 1.38 0.32 13.14
CA GLU A 104 1.04 -0.09 14.51
C GLU A 104 -0.38 -0.69 14.59
N ALA A 105 -1.33 -0.13 13.85
CA ALA A 105 -2.68 -0.67 13.73
C ALA A 105 -2.65 -2.06 13.04
N HIS A 106 -1.90 -2.17 11.94
CA HIS A 106 -1.72 -3.44 11.22
C HIS A 106 -1.15 -4.53 12.10
N ILE A 107 -0.04 -4.26 12.81
CA ILE A 107 0.60 -5.22 13.73
C ILE A 107 -0.39 -5.69 14.81
N ARG A 108 -1.25 -4.79 15.29
CA ARG A 108 -2.29 -5.13 16.28
C ARG A 108 -3.33 -6.09 15.71
N ASP A 109 -3.69 -5.92 14.44
CA ASP A 109 -4.74 -6.70 13.78
C ASP A 109 -4.24 -8.04 13.22
N THR A 110 -3.01 -8.10 12.70
CA THR A 110 -2.41 -9.29 12.08
C THR A 110 -1.44 -10.06 12.97
N GLY A 111 -1.09 -9.48 14.13
CA GLY A 111 -0.08 -9.99 15.04
C GLY A 111 -0.33 -11.43 15.54
N PRO A 112 0.74 -12.13 15.96
CA PRO A 112 0.70 -13.56 16.31
C PRO A 112 -0.26 -13.90 17.46
N TYR A 113 -0.66 -12.90 18.26
CA TYR A 113 -1.54 -13.08 19.41
C TYR A 113 -3.00 -13.42 19.03
N ARG A 114 -3.47 -13.08 17.82
CA ARG A 114 -4.87 -13.34 17.40
C ARG A 114 -5.05 -14.61 16.57
N ARG A 115 -4.08 -15.01 15.75
CA ARG A 115 -4.10 -16.25 14.92
C ARG A 115 -3.86 -17.56 15.72
N SER A 116 -4.21 -17.56 17.00
CA SER A 116 -4.00 -18.67 17.95
C SER A 116 -5.29 -19.08 18.68
N ARG A 117 -6.45 -18.56 18.25
CA ARG A 117 -7.78 -18.80 18.85
C ARG A 117 -8.78 -19.44 17.88
N GLU A 118 -8.29 -20.21 16.92
CA GLU A 118 -9.11 -21.06 16.06
C GLU A 118 -8.64 -22.52 16.20
#